data_AF-A0A1Y4QPI9-F1
#
_entry.id   AF-A0A1Y4QPI9-F1
#
_cell.length_a   1.000
_cell.length_b   1.000
_cell.length_c   1.000
_cell.angle_alpha   90.00
_cell.angle_beta   90.00
_cell.angle_gamma   90.00
#
_symmetry.space_group_name_H-M   'P 1'
#
loop_
_entity.id
_entity.type
_entity.pdbx_description
1 polymer ?
#
loop_
_entity_poly.entity_id
_entity_poly.type
_entity_poly.pdbx_seq_one_letter_code
_entity_poly.pdbx_strand_id
1 'polypeptide(L)'
;MINYMLQLIFFDAYIAVNCYKVMYELLSYYQNKSIDTTDIINCIDNKTKQLNERYSNTLIQIWHYYLLNKFEKRKNIATYYFDLLKQTQDQNESINPLVLLSFIEKGDNKNKDIFKYIVEEHKKSCKNDKNWKQTIMLSKWWLPLLHIRSVDNHNYQDFYNSPNFLSIWKDLSNVTKN
;
A
#
# COMPACT_ATOMS: atom_id res chain seq x y z
N MET A 1 10.74 -18.51 17.51
CA MET A 1 10.51 -17.11 17.95
C MET A 1 9.56 -16.36 17.01
N ILE A 2 9.83 -16.25 15.70
CA ILE A 2 8.94 -15.56 14.74
C ILE A 2 7.53 -16.18 14.68
N ASN A 3 7.42 -17.51 14.66
CA ASN A 3 6.11 -18.19 14.73
C ASN A 3 5.30 -17.84 15.99
N TYR A 4 5.97 -17.64 17.11
CA TYR A 4 5.33 -17.20 18.36
C TYR A 4 4.89 -15.73 18.27
N MET A 5 5.71 -14.86 17.68
CA MET A 5 5.30 -13.47 17.39
C MET A 5 4.09 -13.39 16.45
N LEU A 6 4.02 -14.26 15.43
CA LEU A 6 2.86 -14.36 14.52
C LEU A 6 1.58 -14.82 15.24
N GLN A 7 1.70 -15.57 16.33
CA GLN A 7 0.55 -15.90 17.18
C GLN A 7 0.17 -14.72 18.08
N LEU A 8 1.15 -14.02 18.66
CA LEU A 8 0.94 -12.84 19.51
C LEU A 8 0.31 -11.65 18.77
N ILE A 9 0.51 -11.54 17.46
CA ILE A 9 -0.13 -10.51 16.61
C ILE A 9 -1.66 -10.52 16.75
N PHE A 10 -2.27 -11.65 17.11
CA PHE A 10 -3.71 -11.80 17.27
C PHE A 10 -4.21 -11.63 18.71
N PHE A 11 -3.31 -11.31 19.65
CA PHE A 11 -3.64 -11.18 21.08
C PHE A 11 -3.90 -9.72 21.48
N ASP A 12 -2.98 -8.82 21.11
CA ASP A 12 -3.07 -7.40 21.44
C ASP A 12 -2.48 -6.54 20.31
N ALA A 13 -3.12 -5.41 20.01
CA ALA A 13 -2.75 -4.58 18.85
C ALA A 13 -1.40 -3.85 19.02
N TYR A 14 -1.04 -3.46 20.25
CA TYR A 14 0.24 -2.81 20.53
C TYR A 14 1.39 -3.82 20.45
N ILE A 15 1.19 -5.02 21.03
CA ILE A 15 2.13 -6.13 20.91
C ILE A 15 2.31 -6.50 19.44
N ALA A 16 1.22 -6.59 18.67
CA ALA A 16 1.25 -6.93 17.26
C ALA A 16 2.13 -5.99 16.43
N VAL A 17 1.96 -4.67 16.58
CA VAL A 17 2.77 -3.68 15.85
C VAL A 17 4.26 -3.83 16.18
N ASN A 18 4.60 -4.06 17.46
CA ASN A 18 5.99 -4.26 17.85
C ASN A 18 6.56 -5.59 17.35
N CYS A 19 5.76 -6.66 17.29
CA CYS A 19 6.14 -7.90 16.63
C CYS A 19 6.50 -7.68 15.16
N TYR A 20 5.71 -6.88 14.42
CA TYR A 20 6.02 -6.52 13.03
C TYR A 20 7.35 -5.77 12.88
N LYS A 21 7.63 -4.81 13.77
CA LYS A 21 8.91 -4.09 13.77
C LYS A 21 10.09 -5.02 14.04
N VAL A 22 9.96 -5.94 14.99
CA VAL A 22 11.01 -6.93 15.28
C VAL A 22 11.22 -7.88 14.10
N MET A 23 10.14 -8.34 13.45
CA MET A 23 10.23 -9.17 12.24
C MET A 23 10.95 -8.43 11.11
N TYR A 24 10.70 -7.13 10.93
CA TYR A 24 11.41 -6.31 9.94
C TYR A 24 12.92 -6.29 10.17
N GLU A 25 13.36 -6.02 11.40
CA GLU A 25 14.79 -5.98 11.74
C GLU A 25 15.45 -7.35 11.53
N LEU A 26 14.79 -8.43 11.95
CA LEU A 26 15.30 -9.79 11.77
C LEU A 26 15.41 -10.19 10.30
N LEU A 27 14.38 -9.91 9.50
CA LEU A 27 14.39 -10.21 8.06
C LEU A 27 15.45 -9.40 7.33
N SER A 28 15.61 -8.12 7.69
CA SER A 28 16.67 -7.26 7.13
C SER A 28 18.06 -7.81 7.47
N TYR A 29 18.27 -8.23 8.73
CA TYR A 29 19.51 -8.85 9.16
C TYR A 29 19.82 -10.15 8.39
N TYR A 30 18.82 -11.03 8.24
CA TYR A 30 18.97 -12.28 7.49
C TYR A 30 19.24 -12.06 6.00
N GLN A 31 18.55 -11.11 5.37
CA GLN A 31 18.79 -10.73 3.97
C GLN A 31 20.24 -10.24 3.77
N ASN A 32 20.75 -9.40 4.68
CA ASN A 32 22.14 -8.91 4.63
C ASN A 32 23.17 -10.03 4.82
N LYS A 33 22.81 -11.11 5.52
CA LYS A 33 23.64 -12.30 5.72
C LYS A 33 23.41 -13.39 4.67
N SER A 34 22.56 -13.14 3.66
CA SER A 34 22.17 -14.12 2.64
C SER A 34 21.59 -15.41 3.23
N ILE A 35 20.93 -15.30 4.39
CA ILE A 35 20.19 -16.40 5.02
C ILE A 35 18.83 -16.51 4.34
N ASP A 36 18.40 -17.74 4.03
CA ASP A 36 17.10 -17.98 3.42
C ASP A 36 15.96 -17.66 4.39
N THR A 37 15.04 -16.80 3.94
CA THR A 37 13.86 -16.36 4.69
C THR A 37 12.56 -16.83 4.06
N THR A 38 12.60 -17.67 3.03
CA THR A 38 11.44 -18.06 2.21
C THR A 38 10.31 -18.64 3.05
N ASP A 39 10.61 -19.56 3.96
CA ASP A 39 9.60 -20.18 4.84
C ASP A 39 8.93 -19.17 5.77
N ILE A 40 9.67 -18.17 6.23
CA ILE A 40 9.14 -17.11 7.10
C ILE A 40 8.17 -16.23 6.31
N ILE A 41 8.56 -15.83 5.09
CA ILE A 41 7.70 -15.02 4.22
C ILE A 41 6.43 -15.78 3.84
N ASN A 42 6.55 -17.07 3.51
CA ASN A 42 5.39 -17.93 3.26
C ASN A 42 4.46 -18.01 4.48
N CYS A 43 5.00 -18.06 5.69
CA CYS A 43 4.19 -18.05 6.91
C CYS A 43 3.44 -16.73 7.11
N ILE A 44 4.07 -15.60 6.77
CA ILE A 44 3.42 -14.28 6.80
C ILE A 44 2.31 -14.22 5.75
N ASP A 45 2.58 -14.61 4.50
CA ASP A 45 1.61 -14.61 3.41
C ASP A 45 0.38 -15.49 3.70
N ASN A 46 0.58 -16.68 4.24
CA ASN A 46 -0.52 -17.59 4.60
C ASN A 46 -1.49 -16.98 5.64
N LYS A 47 -1.07 -15.93 6.35
CA LYS A 47 -1.90 -15.21 7.34
C LYS A 47 -2.56 -13.95 6.80
N THR A 48 -2.28 -13.54 5.55
CA THR A 48 -2.75 -12.26 4.99
C THR A 48 -4.26 -12.14 4.99
N LYS A 49 -4.99 -13.19 4.58
CA LYS A 49 -6.46 -13.18 4.57
C LYS A 49 -7.05 -12.93 5.97
N GLN A 50 -6.62 -13.74 6.95
CA GLN A 50 -7.06 -13.60 8.34
C GLN A 50 -6.71 -12.22 8.91
N LEU A 51 -5.55 -11.67 8.53
CA LEU A 51 -5.14 -10.36 8.96
C LEU A 51 -6.04 -9.27 8.40
N ASN A 52 -6.37 -9.31 7.11
CA ASN A 52 -7.26 -8.32 6.50
C ASN A 52 -8.65 -8.33 7.15
N GLU A 53 -9.20 -9.51 7.39
CA GLU A 53 -10.52 -9.68 7.99
C GLU A 53 -10.58 -9.13 9.43
N ARG A 54 -9.47 -9.21 10.19
CA ARG A 54 -9.44 -8.83 11.62
C ARG A 54 -8.86 -7.44 11.90
N TYR A 55 -7.95 -6.97 11.05
CA TYR A 55 -7.15 -5.77 11.27
C TYR A 55 -7.23 -4.78 10.10
N SER A 56 -8.35 -4.77 9.38
CA SER A 56 -8.61 -3.81 8.29
C SER A 56 -8.35 -2.37 8.72
N ASN A 57 -7.67 -1.61 7.87
CA ASN A 57 -7.36 -0.19 8.05
C ASN A 57 -6.52 0.16 9.31
N THR A 58 -5.87 -0.83 9.93
CA THR A 58 -5.01 -0.62 11.11
C THR A 58 -3.51 -0.52 10.76
N LEU A 59 -2.70 -0.06 11.72
CA LEU A 59 -1.22 -0.09 11.63
C LEU A 59 -0.66 -1.51 11.40
N ILE A 60 -1.34 -2.54 11.89
CA ILE A 60 -0.93 -3.93 11.74
C ILE A 60 -1.00 -4.33 10.25
N GLN A 61 -2.07 -3.94 9.56
CA GLN A 61 -2.22 -4.17 8.13
C GLN A 61 -1.18 -3.42 7.31
N ILE A 62 -0.88 -2.16 7.66
CA ILE A 62 0.17 -1.37 7.02
C ILE A 62 1.52 -2.08 7.13
N TRP A 63 1.90 -2.50 8.34
CA TRP A 63 3.16 -3.22 8.55
C TRP A 63 3.22 -4.56 7.83
N HIS A 64 2.09 -5.28 7.77
CA HIS A 64 2.01 -6.57 7.11
C HIS A 64 2.33 -6.48 5.62
N TYR A 65 1.65 -5.58 4.90
CA TYR A 65 1.92 -5.39 3.46
C TYR A 65 3.27 -4.76 3.19
N TYR A 66 3.75 -3.89 4.08
CA TYR A 66 5.11 -3.35 3.99
C TYR A 66 6.17 -4.45 4.06
N LEU A 67 6.03 -5.42 4.99
CA LEU A 67 6.94 -6.57 5.07
C LEU A 67 6.87 -7.45 3.82
N LEU A 68 5.66 -7.82 3.39
CA LEU A 68 5.47 -8.68 2.23
C LEU A 68 6.07 -8.04 0.98
N ASN A 69 5.75 -6.77 0.69
CA ASN A 69 6.29 -6.09 -0.48
C ASN A 69 7.81 -5.92 -0.43
N LYS A 70 8.41 -5.79 0.76
CA LYS A 70 9.87 -5.61 0.89
C LYS A 70 10.65 -6.90 0.71
N PHE A 71 10.17 -8.01 1.27
CA PHE A 71 10.96 -9.24 1.39
C PHE A 71 10.50 -10.37 0.48
N GLU A 72 9.27 -10.30 -0.04
CA GLU A 72 8.78 -11.29 -0.96
C GLU A 72 9.35 -11.11 -2.37
N LYS A 73 9.67 -12.23 -3.03
CA LYS A 73 10.32 -12.25 -4.35
C LYS A 73 9.38 -12.65 -5.49
N ARG A 74 8.08 -12.81 -5.23
CA ARG A 74 7.10 -13.15 -6.26
C ARG A 74 7.05 -12.07 -7.36
N LYS A 75 6.80 -12.48 -8.60
CA LYS A 75 6.44 -11.54 -9.68
C LYS A 75 4.97 -11.14 -9.49
N ASN A 76 4.65 -9.86 -9.71
CA ASN A 76 3.29 -9.30 -9.60
C ASN A 76 2.69 -9.31 -8.17
N ILE A 77 3.54 -9.18 -7.13
CA ILE A 77 3.16 -9.04 -5.72
C ILE A 77 2.08 -7.96 -5.55
N ALA A 78 2.30 -6.79 -6.17
CA ALA A 78 1.40 -5.66 -6.10
C ALA A 78 -0.01 -6.02 -6.58
N THR A 79 -0.13 -6.66 -7.75
CA THR A 79 -1.43 -7.06 -8.31
C THR A 79 -2.13 -8.09 -7.42
N TYR A 80 -1.42 -9.15 -7.02
CA TYR A 80 -1.98 -10.23 -6.21
C TYR A 80 -2.55 -9.70 -4.87
N TYR A 81 -1.76 -8.93 -4.13
CA TYR A 81 -2.20 -8.41 -2.84
C TYR A 81 -3.24 -7.30 -2.95
N PHE A 82 -3.17 -6.48 -4.00
CA PHE A 82 -4.21 -5.51 -4.25
C PHE A 82 -5.56 -6.18 -4.56
N ASP A 83 -5.57 -7.28 -5.32
CA ASP A 83 -6.77 -8.08 -5.57
C ASP A 83 -7.29 -8.75 -4.29
N LEU A 84 -6.40 -9.34 -3.49
CA LEU A 84 -6.77 -9.96 -2.22
C LEU A 84 -7.37 -8.93 -1.25
N LEU A 85 -6.79 -7.73 -1.17
CA LEU A 85 -7.33 -6.64 -0.35
C LEU A 85 -8.75 -6.30 -0.76
N LYS A 86 -9.00 -6.06 -2.05
CA LYS A 86 -10.35 -5.76 -2.55
C LYS A 86 -11.38 -6.84 -2.21
N GLN A 87 -10.97 -8.12 -2.14
CA GLN A 87 -11.87 -9.23 -1.79
C GLN A 87 -12.17 -9.31 -0.28
N THR A 88 -11.20 -8.95 0.56
CA THR A 88 -11.29 -9.07 2.03
C THR A 88 -11.72 -7.79 2.74
N GLN A 89 -11.85 -6.70 1.99
CA GLN A 89 -12.19 -5.39 2.50
C GLN A 89 -13.69 -5.30 2.83
N ASP A 90 -14.02 -4.65 3.95
CA ASP A 90 -15.40 -4.29 4.28
C ASP A 90 -15.97 -3.38 3.18
N GLN A 91 -17.16 -3.72 2.67
CA GLN A 91 -17.83 -2.98 1.58
C GLN A 91 -18.12 -1.52 1.96
N ASN A 92 -18.14 -1.19 3.25
CA ASN A 92 -18.42 0.16 3.75
C ASN A 92 -17.18 1.02 3.96
N GLU A 93 -15.97 0.45 3.86
CA GLU A 93 -14.72 1.18 4.08
C GLU A 93 -13.86 1.20 2.81
N SER A 94 -12.98 2.19 2.67
CA SER A 94 -11.97 2.26 1.60
C SER A 94 -10.58 1.86 2.13
N ILE A 95 -9.71 1.27 1.30
CA ILE A 95 -8.37 0.80 1.71
C ILE A 95 -7.58 1.97 2.28
N ASN A 96 -6.83 1.71 3.34
CA ASN A 96 -5.92 2.68 3.92
C ASN A 96 -4.89 3.13 2.86
N PRO A 97 -4.78 4.43 2.57
CA PRO A 97 -3.83 4.97 1.60
C PRO A 97 -2.39 4.48 1.80
N LEU A 98 -1.96 4.26 3.05
CA LEU A 98 -0.61 3.78 3.36
C LEU A 98 -0.38 2.32 2.95
N VAL A 99 -1.43 1.50 2.93
CA VAL A 99 -1.36 0.13 2.38
C VAL A 99 -1.27 0.20 0.85
N LEU A 100 -1.94 1.14 0.19
CA LEU A 100 -1.80 1.30 -1.27
C LEU A 100 -0.38 1.67 -1.69
N LEU A 101 0.36 2.40 -0.85
CA LEU A 101 1.76 2.76 -1.13
C LEU A 101 2.65 1.53 -1.34
N SER A 102 2.37 0.41 -0.65
CA SER A 102 3.16 -0.81 -0.84
C SER A 102 2.90 -1.51 -2.17
N PHE A 103 1.96 -1.06 -3.00
CA PHE A 103 1.68 -1.67 -4.32
C PHE A 103 2.02 -0.77 -5.50
N ILE A 104 2.48 0.45 -5.23
CA ILE A 104 2.83 1.38 -6.31
C ILE A 104 4.17 0.95 -6.91
N GLU A 105 4.17 0.68 -8.21
CA GLU A 105 5.33 0.19 -8.95
C GLU A 105 5.92 1.27 -9.85
N LYS A 106 7.25 1.29 -9.97
CA LYS A 106 7.96 2.14 -10.94
C LYS A 106 7.74 1.59 -12.36
N GLY A 107 7.44 2.45 -13.32
CA GLY A 107 7.32 2.05 -14.72
C GLY A 107 6.49 3.01 -15.56
N ASP A 108 5.96 2.50 -16.67
CA ASP A 108 4.98 3.20 -17.49
C ASP A 108 3.65 2.45 -17.43
N ASN A 109 2.60 3.14 -17.01
CA ASN A 109 1.23 2.65 -16.93
C ASN A 109 1.08 1.40 -16.02
N LYS A 110 1.92 1.30 -14.98
CA LYS A 110 1.90 0.16 -14.03
C LYS A 110 0.84 0.30 -12.94
N ASN A 111 0.46 1.53 -12.62
CA ASN A 111 -0.40 1.86 -11.49
C ASN A 111 -1.86 2.14 -11.89
N LYS A 112 -2.28 1.72 -13.08
CA LYS A 112 -3.61 2.02 -13.64
C LYS A 112 -4.75 1.58 -12.71
N ASP A 113 -4.68 0.38 -12.17
CA ASP A 113 -5.76 -0.17 -11.34
C ASP A 113 -5.83 0.50 -9.97
N ILE A 114 -4.66 0.83 -9.38
CA ILE A 114 -4.59 1.59 -8.13
C ILE A 114 -5.13 3.00 -8.35
N PHE A 115 -4.73 3.68 -9.43
CA PHE A 115 -5.25 5.01 -9.77
C PHE A 115 -6.77 4.98 -9.97
N LYS A 116 -7.28 4.00 -10.73
CA LYS A 116 -8.71 3.83 -10.97
C LYS A 116 -9.47 3.64 -9.66
N TYR A 117 -8.98 2.76 -8.78
CA TYR A 117 -9.56 2.52 -7.47
C TYR A 117 -9.63 3.79 -6.62
N ILE A 118 -8.52 4.52 -6.51
CA ILE A 118 -8.46 5.78 -5.76
C ILE A 118 -9.52 6.77 -6.25
N VAL A 119 -9.65 6.93 -7.58
CA VAL A 119 -10.64 7.83 -8.17
C VAL A 119 -12.06 7.35 -7.86
N GLU A 120 -12.36 6.07 -8.01
CA GLU A 120 -13.68 5.50 -7.74
C GLU A 120 -14.08 5.66 -6.26
N GLU A 121 -13.17 5.39 -5.32
CA GLU A 121 -13.43 5.55 -3.90
C GLU A 121 -13.57 7.01 -3.48
N HIS A 122 -12.73 7.90 -4.02
CA HIS A 122 -12.87 9.34 -3.78
C HIS A 122 -14.22 9.86 -4.29
N LYS A 123 -14.63 9.44 -5.48
CA LYS A 123 -15.92 9.76 -6.08
C LYS A 123 -17.10 9.30 -5.22
N LYS A 124 -17.08 8.06 -4.72
CA LYS A 124 -18.12 7.56 -3.79
C LYS A 124 -18.23 8.44 -2.54
N SER A 125 -17.11 8.93 -2.01
CA SER A 125 -17.12 9.83 -0.85
C SER A 125 -17.57 11.27 -1.15
N CYS A 126 -17.50 11.69 -2.42
CA CYS A 126 -17.94 13.01 -2.86
C CYS A 126 -19.40 12.94 -3.31
N LYS A 127 -20.31 13.67 -2.63
CA LYS A 127 -21.72 13.79 -3.07
C LYS A 127 -21.91 14.38 -4.48
N ASN A 128 -20.84 14.88 -5.12
CA ASN A 128 -20.88 15.52 -6.43
C ASN A 128 -19.72 15.05 -7.32
N ASP A 129 -20.02 14.10 -8.18
CA ASP A 129 -19.05 13.29 -8.94
C ASP A 129 -18.24 14.07 -9.99
N LYS A 130 -18.74 15.25 -10.38
CA LYS A 130 -18.20 16.04 -11.50
C LYS A 130 -16.91 16.81 -11.19
N ASN A 131 -16.60 17.10 -9.92
CA ASN A 131 -15.46 17.93 -9.52
C ASN A 131 -14.37 17.17 -8.74
N TRP A 132 -14.34 15.84 -8.81
CA TRP A 132 -13.40 15.01 -8.04
C TRP A 132 -11.93 15.43 -8.22
N LYS A 133 -11.54 15.86 -9.43
CA LYS A 133 -10.16 16.30 -9.74
C LYS A 133 -9.70 17.47 -8.87
N GLN A 134 -10.60 18.37 -8.49
CA GLN A 134 -10.28 19.56 -7.69
C GLN A 134 -10.03 19.22 -6.21
N THR A 135 -10.65 18.15 -5.71
CA THR A 135 -10.66 17.84 -4.28
C THR A 135 -9.79 16.65 -3.91
N ILE A 136 -9.38 15.81 -4.88
CA ILE A 136 -8.68 14.56 -4.59
C ILE A 136 -7.29 14.74 -3.97
N MET A 137 -6.58 15.82 -4.31
CA MET A 137 -5.29 16.14 -3.67
C MET A 137 -5.45 16.76 -2.28
N LEU A 138 -6.68 17.08 -1.86
CA LEU A 138 -7.00 17.56 -0.51
C LEU A 138 -7.60 16.46 0.37
N SER A 139 -7.76 15.24 -0.17
CA SER A 139 -8.29 14.10 0.57
C SER A 139 -7.15 13.16 0.99
N LYS A 140 -7.49 12.08 1.71
CA LYS A 140 -6.54 11.06 2.15
C LYS A 140 -5.73 10.40 1.01
N TRP A 141 -6.14 10.60 -0.25
CA TRP A 141 -5.52 10.01 -1.44
C TRP A 141 -4.35 10.80 -2.01
N TRP A 142 -4.05 11.99 -1.48
CA TRP A 142 -2.99 12.86 -2.00
C TRP A 142 -1.63 12.15 -2.07
N LEU A 143 -1.29 11.36 -1.04
CA LEU A 143 0.03 10.74 -0.91
C LEU A 143 0.24 9.59 -1.91
N PRO A 144 -0.69 8.62 -2.06
CA PRO A 144 -0.61 7.64 -3.14
C PRO A 144 -0.53 8.27 -4.54
N LEU A 145 -1.34 9.30 -4.82
CA LEU A 145 -1.31 9.96 -6.13
C LEU A 145 0.01 10.68 -6.38
N LEU A 146 0.57 11.34 -5.37
CA LEU A 146 1.89 11.95 -5.44
C LEU A 146 2.96 10.89 -5.71
N HIS A 147 2.88 9.75 -5.02
CA HIS A 147 3.84 8.67 -5.21
C HIS A 147 3.73 8.04 -6.62
N ILE A 148 2.53 7.77 -7.12
CA ILE A 148 2.32 7.32 -8.50
C ILE A 148 2.97 8.30 -9.47
N ARG A 149 2.74 9.61 -9.32
CA ARG A 149 3.36 10.61 -10.19
C ARG A 149 4.90 10.58 -10.14
N SER A 150 5.45 10.32 -8.96
CA SER A 150 6.90 10.32 -8.72
C SER A 150 7.62 9.14 -9.40
N VAL A 151 6.98 7.98 -9.52
CA VAL A 151 7.59 6.74 -10.05
C VAL A 151 7.01 6.23 -11.36
N ASP A 152 5.83 6.71 -11.77
CA ASP A 152 5.16 6.33 -13.01
C ASP A 152 5.26 7.47 -14.04
N ASN A 153 5.59 7.12 -15.28
CA ASN A 153 5.69 8.08 -16.37
C ASN A 153 4.33 8.41 -17.01
N HIS A 154 3.30 7.62 -16.72
CA HIS A 154 1.99 7.79 -17.32
C HIS A 154 1.16 8.92 -16.69
N ASN A 155 0.48 9.70 -17.54
CA ASN A 155 -0.45 10.75 -17.10
C ASN A 155 -1.91 10.25 -17.13
N TYR A 156 -2.35 9.63 -16.04
CA TYR A 156 -3.69 9.06 -15.95
C TYR A 156 -4.79 10.13 -16.05
N GLN A 157 -5.70 9.95 -17.02
CA GLN A 157 -6.85 10.86 -17.28
C GLN A 157 -6.45 12.34 -17.40
N ASP A 158 -5.25 12.60 -17.93
CA ASP A 158 -4.62 13.91 -18.03
C ASP A 158 -4.49 14.69 -16.71
N PHE A 159 -4.59 13.99 -15.58
CA PHE A 159 -4.71 14.60 -14.27
C PHE A 159 -3.46 15.38 -13.85
N TYR A 160 -2.27 14.78 -13.97
CA TYR A 160 -1.02 15.38 -13.48
C TYR A 160 -0.58 16.62 -14.27
N ASN A 161 -0.99 16.71 -15.54
CA ASN A 161 -0.74 17.89 -16.36
C ASN A 161 -1.85 18.94 -16.23
N SER A 162 -3.00 18.60 -15.66
CA SER A 162 -4.13 19.52 -15.52
C SER A 162 -3.85 20.62 -14.47
N PRO A 163 -4.57 21.76 -14.53
CA PRO A 163 -4.51 22.79 -13.49
C PRO A 163 -4.92 22.30 -12.09
N ASN A 164 -5.65 21.18 -12.00
CA ASN A 164 -6.09 20.62 -10.72
C ASN A 164 -4.94 19.96 -9.93
N PHE A 165 -3.86 19.57 -10.62
CA PHE A 165 -2.63 19.14 -9.96
C PHE A 165 -1.75 20.37 -9.74
N LEU A 166 -1.95 21.02 -8.58
CA LEU A 166 -1.31 22.28 -8.22
C LEU A 166 0.23 22.23 -8.34
N SER A 167 0.85 23.38 -8.57
CA SER A 167 2.31 23.51 -8.73
C SER A 167 3.09 22.90 -7.58
N ILE A 168 2.65 23.10 -6.34
CA ILE A 168 3.28 22.51 -5.15
C ILE A 168 3.42 20.98 -5.25
N TRP A 169 2.42 20.29 -5.82
CA TRP A 169 2.48 18.84 -5.99
C TRP A 169 3.43 18.44 -7.12
N LYS A 170 3.53 19.24 -8.18
CA LYS A 170 4.51 19.05 -9.25
C LYS A 170 5.92 19.13 -8.69
N ASP A 171 6.19 20.17 -7.90
CA ASP A 171 7.49 20.41 -7.29
C ASP A 171 7.88 19.24 -6.38
N LEU A 172 6.97 18.82 -5.48
CA LEU A 172 7.20 17.67 -4.59
C LEU A 172 7.41 16.35 -5.34
N SER A 173 6.74 16.15 -6.49
CA SER A 173 6.85 14.91 -7.26
C SER A 173 8.12 14.81 -8.11
N ASN A 174 8.80 15.93 -8.37
CA ASN A 174 10.00 15.97 -9.22
C ASN A 174 11.30 15.69 -8.43
N VAL A 175 11.27 15.79 -7.10
CA VAL A 175 12.46 15.60 -6.24
C VAL A 175 13.06 14.20 -6.34
N THR A 176 12.27 13.18 -6.68
CA THR A 176 12.69 11.78 -6.75
C THR A 176 13.18 11.34 -8.14
N LYS A 177 13.28 12.25 -9.12
CA LYS A 177 13.75 11.94 -10.49
C LYS A 177 15.22 12.29 -10.76
N ASN A 178 15.91 12.84 -9.77
CA ASN A 178 17.37 13.03 -9.74
C ASN A 178 18.05 11.88 -8.99
#